data_AF-R4LQ44-F1
#
_entry.id   AF-R4LQ44-F1
#
_cell.length_a   1.000
_cell.length_b   1.000
_cell.length_c   1.000
_cell.angle_alpha   90.00
_cell.angle_beta   90.00
_cell.angle_gamma   90.00
#
_symmetry.space_group_name_H-M   'P 1'
#
loop_
_entity.id
_entity.type
_entity.pdbx_description
1 polymer ?
#
loop_
_entity_poly.entity_id
_entity_poly.type
_entity_poly.pdbx_seq_one_letter_code
_entity_poly.pdbx_strand_id
1 'polypeptide(L)'
;MRLLCTVLTSAALAASVPLTNQLVSQQAAGGAPAFNQLVSRQAGGGVPAFNQLVSRQAGGGVPAFNQLVSRQAGGGVPAFNQLVSRQAGGGAPAFNQLVSHQAGGGARAINQLVSHPDGGSAPIADHLVNRQRAGDASPHNQLVSYNGEEPARSAEASDGSARSVGASSGSAWSAEASSGSAWPAEASSGSGRSVESARPVGTSVRSLWSAGVATGSAGAPVGSVRSAAAPEFDSTVWALAFRGDVIYAGGSFTQVSVRGRTYARKRLAAFSARTGTILPWHPTANGTVRSLAVARTGRPAVYAAGDFDEVDGMRRDSIARLDAVTGRLAPFSHSVSGEVTTLAIGNGRVYAAGSFKAVDGTARPNLVAFRHSSGAVDRSFRTTVDSRVRGLAVTRTRLYLGGDFHKVNGSAARRLAAVSTSSGRLVTGFRPAAPATVLDLAVSPSGLSVASGGPGGRAAGYTAAGKVRWTHLFDGDVHNLAVSGRTTYVGGHFDRACRTTSTIEQLGCPAGYASRVKLAALDDHGRLTSWNPHANGTVGVQVLTAAGGRVAAGGAFTSMGGHERERFALFS
;
A
#
# COMPACT_ATOMS: atom_id res chain seq x y z
N MET A 1 32.89 -20.83 28.47
CA MET A 1 32.54 -20.69 27.04
C MET A 1 33.56 -19.76 26.39
N ARG A 2 34.35 -20.22 25.42
CA ARG A 2 35.28 -19.37 24.65
C ARG A 2 34.64 -19.07 23.29
N LEU A 3 34.58 -17.79 22.89
CA LEU A 3 34.29 -17.43 21.50
C LEU A 3 35.55 -17.68 20.66
N LEU A 4 35.40 -18.24 19.46
CA LEU A 4 36.35 -18.00 18.37
C LEU A 4 35.85 -16.78 17.60
N CYS A 5 36.62 -15.70 17.69
CA CYS A 5 36.42 -14.48 16.92
C CYS A 5 37.63 -14.31 16.01
N THR A 6 37.45 -14.51 14.71
CA THR A 6 38.53 -14.45 13.73
C THR A 6 38.31 -13.22 12.85
N VAL A 7 39.16 -12.21 13.01
CA VAL A 7 39.05 -10.92 12.32
C VAL A 7 40.30 -10.70 11.47
N LEU A 8 40.11 -10.58 10.16
CA LEU A 8 41.16 -10.14 9.23
C LEU A 8 40.86 -8.72 8.77
N THR A 9 41.77 -7.79 9.05
CA THR A 9 41.66 -6.39 8.63
C THR A 9 42.88 -6.01 7.80
N SER A 10 42.66 -5.43 6.63
CA SER A 10 43.73 -4.90 5.78
C SER A 10 43.37 -3.55 5.17
N ALA A 11 44.40 -2.76 4.89
CA ALA A 11 44.26 -1.46 4.26
C ALA A 11 45.43 -1.19 3.30
N ALA A 12 45.15 -0.58 2.15
CA ALA A 12 46.18 -0.08 1.25
C ALA A 12 45.81 1.28 0.65
N LEU A 13 46.84 2.08 0.38
CA LEU A 13 46.77 3.42 -0.20
C LEU A 13 47.60 3.40 -1.49
N ALA A 14 46.99 3.83 -2.61
CA ALA A 14 47.65 3.97 -3.92
C ALA A 14 48.43 2.74 -4.42
N ALA A 15 47.94 1.52 -4.15
CA ALA A 15 48.60 0.28 -4.55
C ALA A 15 48.49 0.01 -6.07
N SER A 16 49.61 -0.39 -6.68
CA SER A 16 49.71 -0.89 -8.07
C SER A 16 49.51 -2.41 -8.20
N VAL A 17 49.37 -3.12 -7.07
CA VAL A 17 49.26 -4.58 -6.96
C VAL A 17 47.89 -4.91 -6.32
N PRO A 18 47.16 -5.95 -6.75
CA PRO A 18 45.82 -6.26 -6.24
C PRO A 18 45.81 -6.57 -4.74
N LEU A 19 44.82 -6.00 -4.04
CA LEU A 19 44.51 -6.37 -2.65
C LEU A 19 43.67 -7.66 -2.66
N THR A 20 44.34 -8.80 -2.51
CA THR A 20 43.72 -10.12 -2.37
C THR A 20 43.63 -10.48 -0.89
N ASN A 21 42.41 -10.48 -0.33
CA ASN A 21 42.17 -10.92 1.05
C ASN A 21 41.35 -12.20 1.06
N GLN A 22 41.89 -13.24 1.69
CA GLN A 22 41.16 -14.48 1.94
C GLN A 22 41.18 -14.79 3.43
N LEU A 23 39.99 -14.99 4.02
CA LEU A 23 39.87 -15.57 5.35
C LEU A 23 39.09 -16.88 5.24
N VAL A 24 39.74 -17.98 5.63
CA VAL A 24 39.14 -19.31 5.69
C VAL A 24 39.01 -19.72 7.15
N SER A 25 37.78 -20.01 7.57
CA SER A 25 37.48 -20.51 8.91
C SER A 25 36.85 -21.90 8.79
N GLN A 26 37.41 -22.87 9.50
CA GLN A 26 36.90 -24.24 9.56
C GLN A 26 36.70 -24.65 11.02
N GLN A 27 35.49 -25.09 11.36
CA GLN A 27 35.16 -25.56 12.70
C GLN A 27 34.42 -26.90 12.60
N ALA A 28 35.08 -27.96 13.08
CA ALA A 28 34.46 -29.25 13.32
C ALA A 28 33.93 -29.27 14.77
N ALA A 29 32.63 -29.57 14.93
CA ALA A 29 31.93 -29.89 16.18
C ALA A 29 32.32 -29.05 17.42
N GLY A 30 31.58 -27.97 17.69
CA GLY A 30 31.73 -27.24 18.96
C GLY A 30 30.60 -26.26 19.27
N GLY A 31 30.09 -26.29 20.51
CA GLY A 31 28.95 -25.48 20.99
C GLY A 31 29.23 -24.00 21.27
N ALA A 32 30.11 -23.36 20.48
CA ALA A 32 30.41 -21.93 20.58
C ALA A 32 30.17 -21.25 19.22
N PRO A 33 29.57 -20.04 19.20
CA PRO A 33 29.27 -19.34 17.95
C PRO A 33 30.55 -18.90 17.25
N ALA A 34 30.61 -19.12 15.94
CA ALA A 34 31.66 -18.57 15.09
C ALA A 34 31.26 -17.17 14.64
N PHE A 35 32.13 -16.20 14.93
CA PHE A 35 32.08 -14.86 14.37
C PHE A 35 33.30 -14.67 13.47
N ASN A 36 33.07 -14.57 12.15
CA ASN A 36 34.12 -14.29 11.18
C ASN A 36 33.86 -12.93 10.53
N GLN A 37 34.86 -12.05 10.55
CA GLN A 37 34.79 -10.74 9.93
C GLN A 37 36.03 -10.46 9.08
N LEU A 38 35.80 -10.10 7.81
CA LEU A 38 36.85 -9.62 6.91
C LEU A 38 36.53 -8.17 6.56
N VAL A 39 37.43 -7.26 6.93
CA VAL A 39 37.31 -5.81 6.67
C VAL A 39 38.45 -5.36 5.76
N SER A 40 38.10 -4.98 4.53
CA SER A 40 39.04 -4.51 3.51
C SER A 40 38.80 -3.04 3.19
N ARG A 41 39.88 -2.24 3.15
CA ARG A 41 39.83 -0.81 2.81
C ARG A 41 40.90 -0.46 1.76
N GLN A 42 40.49 0.07 0.62
CA GLN A 42 41.41 0.53 -0.43
C GLN A 42 41.09 1.98 -0.80
N ALA A 43 42.12 2.82 -0.88
CA ALA A 43 41.99 4.22 -1.28
C ALA A 43 43.01 4.56 -2.38
N GLY A 44 42.49 4.84 -3.58
CA GLY A 44 43.29 5.02 -4.79
C GLY A 44 43.84 3.71 -5.39
N GLY A 45 43.87 3.66 -6.72
CA GLY A 45 44.43 2.55 -7.50
C GLY A 45 43.48 2.09 -8.61
N GLY A 46 44.04 1.71 -9.76
CA GLY A 46 43.30 1.22 -10.93
C GLY A 46 43.06 -0.30 -10.92
N VAL A 47 43.20 -0.96 -9.78
CA VAL A 47 43.29 -2.43 -9.66
C VAL A 47 42.18 -2.97 -8.75
N PRO A 48 41.50 -4.08 -9.09
CA PRO A 48 40.44 -4.66 -8.27
C PRO A 48 40.90 -5.04 -6.86
N ALA A 49 39.98 -4.94 -5.89
CA ALA A 49 40.07 -5.72 -4.67
C ALA A 49 39.32 -7.04 -4.87
N PHE A 50 39.96 -8.15 -4.50
CA PHE A 50 39.32 -9.46 -4.39
C PHE A 50 39.25 -9.84 -2.92
N ASN A 51 38.03 -9.91 -2.37
CA ASN A 51 37.83 -10.30 -0.98
C ASN A 51 36.93 -11.54 -0.92
N GLN A 52 37.45 -12.62 -0.35
CA GLN A 52 36.72 -13.86 -0.15
C GLN A 52 36.71 -14.25 1.33
N LEU A 53 35.52 -14.41 1.90
CA LEU A 53 35.33 -14.97 3.23
C LEU A 53 34.63 -16.32 3.08
N VAL A 54 35.32 -17.39 3.50
CA VAL A 54 34.84 -18.78 3.42
C VAL A 54 34.70 -19.33 4.83
N SER A 55 33.47 -19.62 5.24
CA SER A 55 33.18 -20.32 6.50
C SER A 55 32.66 -21.73 6.20
N ARG A 56 33.28 -22.73 6.84
CA ARG A 56 32.80 -24.12 6.83
C ARG A 56 32.59 -24.60 8.26
N GLN A 57 31.37 -25.01 8.57
CA GLN A 57 31.05 -25.66 9.84
C GLN A 57 30.42 -27.03 9.62
N ALA A 58 30.83 -28.00 10.42
CA ALA A 58 30.27 -29.35 10.43
C ALA A 58 29.83 -29.74 11.84
N GLY A 59 28.53 -29.98 12.02
CA GLY A 59 27.90 -30.43 13.26
C GLY A 59 27.73 -29.33 14.31
N GLY A 60 26.52 -28.79 14.45
CA GLY A 60 26.16 -27.96 15.61
C GLY A 60 24.86 -27.17 15.46
N GLY A 61 24.05 -27.12 16.52
CA GLY A 61 22.81 -26.32 16.58
C GLY A 61 23.03 -24.83 16.85
N VAL A 62 24.10 -24.24 16.33
CA VAL A 62 24.54 -22.87 16.66
C VAL A 62 24.62 -22.02 15.37
N PRO A 63 24.06 -20.80 15.34
CA PRO A 63 24.08 -19.97 14.13
C PRO A 63 25.50 -19.47 13.81
N ALA A 64 25.83 -19.45 12.52
CA ALA A 64 27.02 -18.76 12.01
C ALA A 64 26.68 -17.29 11.71
N PHE A 65 27.56 -16.38 12.14
CA PHE A 65 27.52 -14.97 11.74
C PHE A 65 28.78 -14.66 10.92
N ASN A 66 28.60 -14.36 9.64
CA ASN A 66 29.69 -13.95 8.75
C ASN A 66 29.42 -12.56 8.18
N GLN A 67 30.38 -11.65 8.31
CA GLN A 67 30.28 -10.31 7.72
C GLN A 67 31.50 -9.99 6.86
N LEU A 68 31.25 -9.69 5.59
CA LEU A 68 32.25 -9.23 4.63
C LEU A 68 32.02 -7.73 4.37
N VAL A 69 32.96 -6.88 4.79
CA VAL A 69 32.87 -5.42 4.63
C VAL A 69 34.00 -4.91 3.73
N SER A 70 33.63 -4.45 2.55
CA SER A 70 34.55 -3.87 1.57
C SER A 70 34.25 -2.38 1.38
N ARG A 71 35.29 -1.54 1.49
CA ARG A 71 35.20 -0.09 1.25
C ARG A 71 36.29 0.35 0.29
N GLN A 72 35.91 0.85 -0.88
CA GLN A 72 36.83 1.46 -1.84
C GLN A 72 36.50 2.95 -2.05
N ALA A 73 37.53 3.79 -2.13
CA ALA A 73 37.44 5.20 -2.46
C ALA A 73 38.40 5.56 -3.60
N GLY A 74 37.86 5.99 -4.74
CA GLY A 74 38.62 6.38 -5.94
C GLY A 74 39.23 5.20 -6.69
N GLY A 75 38.57 4.74 -7.76
CA GLY A 75 39.09 3.76 -8.71
C GLY A 75 38.07 3.37 -9.76
N GLY A 76 38.46 3.36 -11.05
CA GLY A 76 37.54 3.11 -12.17
C GLY A 76 37.11 1.65 -12.38
N VAL A 77 37.29 0.77 -11.39
CA VAL A 77 37.33 -0.70 -11.57
C VAL A 77 36.54 -1.40 -10.45
N PRO A 78 35.89 -2.56 -10.69
CA PRO A 78 35.07 -3.24 -9.69
C PRO A 78 35.81 -3.72 -8.44
N ALA A 79 35.11 -3.72 -7.30
CA ALA A 79 35.34 -4.71 -6.26
C ALA A 79 34.64 -6.02 -6.65
N PHE A 80 35.33 -7.15 -6.46
CA PHE A 80 34.70 -8.47 -6.42
C PHE A 80 34.69 -8.97 -4.97
N ASN A 81 33.49 -9.17 -4.43
CA ASN A 81 33.29 -9.66 -3.08
C ASN A 81 32.46 -10.96 -3.13
N GLN A 82 33.00 -12.03 -2.56
CA GLN A 82 32.27 -13.30 -2.44
C GLN A 82 32.24 -13.74 -0.98
N LEU A 83 31.04 -13.98 -0.47
CA LEU A 83 30.80 -14.55 0.85
C LEU A 83 30.20 -15.94 0.68
N VAL A 84 30.93 -16.97 1.11
CA VAL A 84 30.52 -18.38 0.99
C VAL A 84 30.38 -18.97 2.38
N SER A 85 29.17 -19.37 2.74
CA SER A 85 28.87 -20.10 3.97
C SER A 85 28.38 -21.50 3.65
N ARG A 86 29.04 -22.52 4.21
CA ARG A 86 28.60 -23.91 4.18
C ARG A 86 28.44 -24.45 5.60
N GLN A 87 27.24 -24.91 5.93
CA GLN A 87 26.94 -25.54 7.21
C GLN A 87 26.33 -26.92 6.98
N ALA A 88 26.97 -27.96 7.50
CA ALA A 88 26.46 -29.33 7.44
C ALA A 88 25.92 -29.78 8.80
N GLY A 89 24.62 -30.11 8.85
CA GLY A 89 23.93 -30.62 10.04
C GLY A 89 23.68 -29.58 11.13
N GLY A 90 22.55 -28.85 11.02
CA GLY A 90 22.08 -27.94 12.06
C GLY A 90 20.74 -27.26 11.73
N GLY A 91 19.85 -27.13 12.72
CA GLY A 91 18.55 -26.48 12.61
C GLY A 91 18.54 -24.98 12.99
N ALA A 92 19.68 -24.29 12.86
CA ALA A 92 19.84 -22.89 13.26
C ALA A 92 19.94 -21.97 12.02
N PRO A 93 19.45 -20.72 12.07
CA PRO A 93 19.50 -19.81 10.93
C PRO A 93 20.92 -19.32 10.66
N ALA A 94 21.34 -19.34 9.39
CA ALA A 94 22.54 -18.64 8.94
C ALA A 94 22.24 -17.14 8.78
N PHE A 95 23.12 -16.27 9.31
CA PHE A 95 23.10 -14.83 9.00
C PHE A 95 24.40 -14.44 8.30
N ASN A 96 24.28 -14.07 7.02
CA ASN A 96 25.40 -13.60 6.23
C ASN A 96 25.11 -12.18 5.75
N GLN A 97 26.05 -11.26 5.97
CA GLN A 97 25.93 -9.89 5.47
C GLN A 97 27.15 -9.52 4.63
N LEU A 98 26.88 -9.17 3.36
CA LEU A 98 27.88 -8.62 2.45
C LEU A 98 27.60 -7.12 2.29
N VAL A 99 28.54 -6.29 2.76
CA VAL A 99 28.44 -4.83 2.69
C VAL A 99 29.54 -4.29 1.77
N SER A 100 29.13 -3.75 0.62
CA SER A 100 30.00 -3.10 -0.35
C SER A 100 29.71 -1.60 -0.43
N HIS A 101 30.76 -0.79 -0.28
CA HIS A 101 30.72 0.65 -0.48
C HIS A 101 31.82 1.06 -1.45
N GLN A 102 31.44 1.66 -2.59
CA GLN A 102 32.38 2.29 -3.51
C GLN A 102 32.04 3.78 -3.66
N ALA A 103 33.07 4.63 -3.61
CA ALA A 103 32.95 6.07 -3.82
C ALA A 103 33.85 6.51 -4.99
N GLY A 104 33.24 6.75 -6.16
CA GLY A 104 33.91 7.25 -7.36
C GLY A 104 34.55 6.16 -8.22
N GLY A 105 33.87 5.79 -9.31
CA GLY A 105 34.32 4.80 -10.31
C GLY A 105 33.18 4.42 -11.26
N GLY A 106 33.45 4.33 -12.56
CA GLY A 106 32.44 4.04 -13.59
C GLY A 106 32.20 2.54 -13.88
N ALA A 107 32.34 1.69 -12.87
CA ALA A 107 32.31 0.24 -13.05
C ALA A 107 31.40 -0.48 -12.03
N ARG A 108 30.79 -1.59 -12.46
CA ARG A 108 29.81 -2.35 -11.68
C ARG A 108 30.49 -3.12 -10.55
N ALA A 109 30.12 -2.85 -9.30
CA ALA A 109 30.42 -3.78 -8.22
C ALA A 109 29.78 -5.15 -8.50
N ILE A 110 30.54 -6.23 -8.29
CA ILE A 110 30.06 -7.61 -8.38
C ILE A 110 30.09 -8.20 -6.97
N ASN A 111 28.92 -8.54 -6.45
CA ASN A 111 28.77 -9.12 -5.12
C ASN A 111 27.98 -10.42 -5.24
N GLN A 112 28.58 -11.53 -4.80
CA GLN A 112 27.92 -12.83 -4.77
C GLN A 112 27.81 -13.33 -3.32
N LEU A 113 26.60 -13.67 -2.89
CA LEU A 113 26.32 -14.28 -1.60
C LEU A 113 25.82 -15.70 -1.82
N VAL A 114 26.52 -16.68 -1.25
CA VAL A 114 26.33 -18.11 -1.52
C VAL A 114 26.16 -18.88 -0.21
N SER A 115 24.96 -19.43 0.00
CA SER A 115 24.55 -20.10 1.23
C SER A 115 24.14 -21.55 0.94
N HIS A 116 24.88 -22.51 1.51
CA HIS A 116 24.54 -23.94 1.45
C HIS A 116 24.34 -24.50 2.88
N PRO A 117 23.09 -24.62 3.35
CA PRO A 117 22.73 -25.40 4.54
C PRO A 117 22.42 -26.85 4.14
N ASP A 118 23.38 -27.75 4.38
CA ASP A 118 23.20 -29.17 4.11
C ASP A 118 22.40 -29.82 5.27
N GLY A 119 21.09 -29.93 5.09
CA GLY A 119 20.18 -30.71 5.95
C GLY A 119 19.51 -29.97 7.12
N GLY A 120 18.83 -28.85 6.88
CA GLY A 120 18.04 -28.16 7.91
C GLY A 120 16.92 -27.28 7.36
N SER A 121 15.79 -27.20 8.08
CA SER A 121 14.57 -26.46 7.70
C SER A 121 14.50 -25.01 8.23
N ALA A 122 15.64 -24.44 8.64
CA ALA A 122 15.71 -23.11 9.24
C ALA A 122 15.78 -21.99 8.16
N PRO A 123 15.20 -20.80 8.42
CA PRO A 123 15.23 -19.69 7.47
C PRO A 123 16.64 -19.11 7.33
N ILE A 124 17.06 -18.86 6.09
CA ILE A 124 18.32 -18.17 5.76
C ILE A 124 18.10 -16.66 5.80
N ALA A 125 18.91 -15.93 6.57
CA ALA A 125 18.83 -14.47 6.72
C ALA A 125 19.98 -13.78 5.96
N ASP A 126 19.99 -13.92 4.64
CA ASP A 126 21.00 -13.34 3.75
C ASP A 126 20.70 -11.86 3.44
N HIS A 127 21.58 -10.94 3.86
CA HIS A 127 21.37 -9.50 3.67
C HIS A 127 22.51 -8.86 2.86
N LEU A 128 22.24 -8.58 1.58
CA LEU A 128 23.18 -7.89 0.69
C LEU A 128 22.98 -6.36 0.76
N VAL A 129 24.04 -5.60 1.02
CA VAL A 129 24.03 -4.14 1.06
C VAL A 129 25.07 -3.58 0.09
N ASN A 130 24.61 -2.85 -0.92
CA ASN A 130 25.48 -2.10 -1.81
C ASN A 130 25.10 -0.61 -1.76
N ARG A 131 26.08 0.29 -1.64
CA ARG A 131 25.87 1.74 -1.83
C ARG A 131 27.01 2.30 -2.68
N GLN A 132 26.67 2.78 -3.86
CA GLN A 132 27.52 3.59 -4.74
C GLN A 132 27.01 5.05 -4.77
N ARG A 133 27.86 6.01 -5.14
CA ARG A 133 27.44 7.38 -5.49
C ARG A 133 27.46 7.55 -7.02
N ALA A 134 26.70 8.53 -7.51
CA ALA A 134 26.28 8.64 -8.92
C ALA A 134 27.43 8.58 -9.96
N GLY A 135 27.11 7.95 -11.09
CA GLY A 135 28.03 7.53 -12.15
C GLY A 135 27.61 6.13 -12.62
N ASP A 136 27.28 5.96 -13.90
CA ASP A 136 26.52 4.80 -14.35
C ASP A 136 27.29 3.46 -14.27
N ALA A 137 26.81 2.56 -13.41
CA ALA A 137 26.18 1.33 -13.87
C ALA A 137 25.55 0.52 -12.71
N SER A 138 24.37 -0.06 -12.92
CA SER A 138 23.69 -0.89 -11.91
C SER A 138 24.54 -2.07 -11.43
N PRO A 139 24.64 -2.31 -10.11
CA PRO A 139 25.49 -3.36 -9.55
C PRO A 139 24.97 -4.76 -9.90
N HIS A 140 25.88 -5.69 -10.17
CA HIS A 140 25.53 -7.09 -10.38
C HIS A 140 25.60 -7.83 -9.05
N ASN A 141 24.46 -7.93 -8.38
CA ASN A 141 24.29 -8.64 -7.11
C ASN A 141 23.61 -9.98 -7.39
N GLN A 142 24.22 -11.09 -7.01
CA GLN A 142 23.63 -12.43 -7.11
C GLN A 142 23.51 -13.04 -5.71
N LEU A 143 22.29 -13.47 -5.37
CA LEU A 143 21.99 -14.26 -4.19
C LEU A 143 21.74 -15.71 -4.64
N VAL A 144 22.47 -16.66 -4.05
CA VAL A 144 22.30 -18.09 -4.32
C VAL A 144 22.15 -18.82 -2.99
N SER A 145 20.92 -19.26 -2.70
CA SER A 145 20.56 -19.94 -1.46
C SER A 145 19.92 -21.28 -1.82
N TYR A 146 20.51 -22.38 -1.36
CA TYR A 146 20.01 -23.73 -1.62
C TYR A 146 19.14 -24.20 -0.45
N ASN A 147 17.96 -24.74 -0.74
CA ASN A 147 17.15 -25.49 0.22
C ASN A 147 17.34 -26.98 -0.08
N GLY A 148 17.77 -27.77 0.90
CA GLY A 148 18.33 -29.10 0.67
C GLY A 148 17.32 -30.22 0.40
N GLU A 149 16.93 -30.38 -0.87
CA GLU A 149 16.48 -31.66 -1.44
C GLU A 149 17.15 -31.86 -2.83
N GLU A 150 18.00 -32.88 -2.97
CA GLU A 150 18.54 -33.37 -4.25
C GLU A 150 18.74 -34.91 -4.13
N PRO A 151 18.34 -35.69 -5.15
CA PRO A 151 19.31 -36.13 -6.17
C PRO A 151 18.71 -36.21 -7.60
N ALA A 152 19.48 -36.30 -8.70
CA ALA A 152 20.89 -35.99 -8.92
C ALA A 152 21.18 -35.81 -10.43
N ARG A 153 22.18 -34.98 -10.75
CA ARG A 153 23.05 -34.99 -11.96
C ARG A 153 22.47 -35.41 -13.33
N SER A 154 22.50 -34.47 -14.28
CA SER A 154 22.91 -34.76 -15.66
C SER A 154 23.62 -33.57 -16.34
N ALA A 155 24.70 -33.90 -17.07
CA ALA A 155 25.51 -33.14 -18.04
C ALA A 155 25.65 -31.59 -17.99
N GLU A 156 26.89 -31.12 -18.04
CA GLU A 156 27.23 -29.81 -18.61
C GLU A 156 27.16 -29.83 -20.14
N ALA A 157 26.62 -28.78 -20.76
CA ALA A 157 26.95 -28.34 -22.12
C ALA A 157 26.53 -26.87 -22.32
N SER A 158 27.40 -26.03 -22.90
CA SER A 158 27.05 -24.73 -23.48
C SER A 158 26.24 -24.93 -24.78
N ASP A 159 25.35 -24.03 -25.22
CA ASP A 159 25.59 -22.66 -25.69
C ASP A 159 24.23 -21.93 -25.92
N GLY A 160 24.18 -20.71 -26.50
CA GLY A 160 22.98 -20.25 -27.25
C GLY A 160 22.24 -18.96 -26.81
N SER A 161 22.93 -17.83 -26.71
CA SER A 161 22.49 -16.46 -27.09
C SER A 161 21.02 -15.97 -26.98
N ALA A 162 20.79 -14.93 -26.16
CA ALA A 162 19.91 -13.76 -26.39
C ALA A 162 20.25 -12.67 -25.34
N ARG A 163 20.59 -11.38 -25.57
CA ARG A 163 20.51 -10.43 -26.71
C ARG A 163 19.08 -10.12 -27.20
N SER A 164 18.65 -8.86 -27.38
CA SER A 164 19.30 -7.53 -27.13
C SER A 164 18.32 -6.34 -27.40
N VAL A 165 18.81 -5.09 -27.22
CA VAL A 165 18.23 -3.80 -27.73
C VAL A 165 17.01 -3.24 -26.94
N GLY A 166 16.86 -1.92 -26.71
CA GLY A 166 17.78 -0.79 -26.97
C GLY A 166 17.22 0.62 -26.66
N ALA A 167 18.03 1.66 -26.93
CA ALA A 167 17.79 3.10 -26.69
C ALA A 167 16.79 3.74 -27.71
N SER A 168 16.41 5.04 -27.69
CA SER A 168 16.86 6.28 -27.01
C SER A 168 15.64 7.26 -26.87
N SER A 169 15.66 8.55 -26.48
CA SER A 169 16.69 9.60 -26.20
C SER A 169 16.13 10.57 -25.11
N GLY A 170 16.60 11.80 -24.80
CA GLY A 170 17.53 12.72 -25.49
C GLY A 170 17.86 14.01 -24.68
N SER A 171 18.01 15.16 -25.35
CA SER A 171 18.59 16.44 -24.89
C SER A 171 17.61 17.63 -24.77
N ALA A 172 17.90 18.63 -23.89
CA ALA A 172 18.02 20.08 -24.24
C ALA A 172 18.15 21.09 -23.06
N TRP A 173 19.23 21.88 -23.07
CA TRP A 173 19.40 23.33 -22.76
C TRP A 173 18.93 24.03 -21.45
N SER A 174 19.93 24.54 -20.72
CA SER A 174 20.19 25.90 -20.16
C SER A 174 19.09 26.93 -19.84
N ALA A 175 19.28 27.66 -18.72
CA ALA A 175 18.92 29.08 -18.53
C ALA A 175 19.72 29.74 -17.38
N GLU A 176 20.04 31.04 -17.51
CA GLU A 176 20.69 31.88 -16.47
C GLU A 176 19.73 32.97 -15.92
N ALA A 177 20.25 33.81 -15.02
CA ALA A 177 19.56 34.79 -14.17
C ALA A 177 18.64 35.83 -14.86
N SER A 178 17.65 36.34 -14.10
CA SER A 178 17.55 37.79 -13.77
C SER A 178 16.34 38.14 -12.86
N SER A 179 16.30 39.41 -12.41
CA SER A 179 15.28 40.15 -11.65
C SER A 179 13.86 40.15 -12.27
N GLY A 180 12.77 40.54 -11.59
CA GLY A 180 12.55 41.10 -10.24
C GLY A 180 11.37 42.10 -10.23
N SER A 181 10.79 42.43 -9.06
CA SER A 181 9.68 43.42 -8.87
C SER A 181 8.31 43.05 -9.50
N ALA A 182 7.13 43.58 -9.12
CA ALA A 182 6.61 44.19 -7.88
C ALA A 182 5.04 44.13 -7.87
N TRP A 183 4.39 44.47 -6.75
CA TRP A 183 2.93 44.74 -6.64
C TRP A 183 2.66 46.27 -6.66
N PRO A 184 1.49 46.78 -7.12
CA PRO A 184 0.20 46.79 -6.38
C PRO A 184 -0.96 46.12 -7.16
N ALA A 185 -2.17 45.81 -6.66
CA ALA A 185 -2.96 46.17 -5.46
C ALA A 185 -3.80 47.47 -5.54
N GLU A 186 -5.08 47.34 -5.96
CA GLU A 186 -6.30 48.13 -5.59
C GLU A 186 -7.51 47.61 -6.43
N ALA A 187 -8.75 48.08 -6.29
CA ALA A 187 -9.68 48.14 -5.14
C ALA A 187 -11.07 48.63 -5.62
N SER A 188 -12.13 48.47 -4.80
CA SER A 188 -13.50 48.96 -5.05
C SER A 188 -14.23 48.34 -6.28
N SER A 189 -15.52 48.55 -6.52
CA SER A 189 -16.68 48.54 -5.61
C SER A 189 -17.96 48.26 -6.44
N GLY A 190 -19.05 47.78 -5.84
CA GLY A 190 -20.28 47.46 -6.57
C GLY A 190 -21.48 47.19 -5.66
N SER A 191 -22.38 48.16 -5.56
CA SER A 191 -23.59 48.11 -4.74
C SER A 191 -24.79 47.48 -5.46
N GLY A 192 -25.70 46.86 -4.71
CA GLY A 192 -27.01 46.43 -5.20
C GLY A 192 -27.92 46.03 -4.04
N ARG A 193 -28.97 46.83 -3.77
CA ARG A 193 -29.83 46.67 -2.59
C ARG A 193 -31.27 47.13 -2.82
N SER A 194 -32.13 46.18 -3.21
CA SER A 194 -33.59 46.21 -3.14
C SER A 194 -34.04 44.73 -3.04
N VAL A 195 -34.83 44.27 -2.07
CA VAL A 195 -36.10 44.75 -1.51
C VAL A 195 -37.22 44.75 -2.55
N GLU A 196 -37.97 43.66 -2.58
CA GLU A 196 -39.44 43.72 -2.71
C GLU A 196 -40.09 42.48 -2.07
N SER A 197 -41.41 42.52 -1.89
CA SER A 197 -42.16 41.59 -1.04
C SER A 197 -43.31 40.89 -1.76
N ALA A 198 -43.45 39.58 -1.59
CA ALA A 198 -44.69 38.87 -1.87
C ALA A 198 -44.91 37.69 -0.89
N ARG A 199 -46.10 37.64 -0.29
CA ARG A 199 -46.72 36.40 0.18
C ARG A 199 -47.71 35.95 -0.89
N PRO A 200 -47.98 34.64 -1.00
CA PRO A 200 -49.35 34.22 -0.74
C PRO A 200 -49.44 33.10 0.31
N VAL A 201 -50.66 32.85 0.79
CA VAL A 201 -50.96 31.82 1.78
C VAL A 201 -51.14 30.46 1.08
N GLY A 202 -50.52 29.41 1.62
CA GLY A 202 -50.69 28.02 1.19
C GLY A 202 -50.90 27.10 2.40
N THR A 203 -52.03 26.38 2.44
CA THR A 203 -52.46 25.58 3.59
C THR A 203 -51.47 24.47 3.93
N SER A 204 -50.86 24.57 5.12
CA SER A 204 -49.91 23.57 5.61
C SER A 204 -50.63 22.42 6.33
N VAL A 205 -50.80 21.28 5.66
CA VAL A 205 -51.26 20.04 6.31
C VAL A 205 -50.20 19.58 7.30
N ARG A 206 -50.46 19.75 8.61
CA ARG A 206 -49.59 19.26 9.68
C ARG A 206 -49.65 17.73 9.76
N SER A 207 -48.82 17.06 8.98
CA SER A 207 -48.50 15.65 9.25
C SER A 207 -47.72 15.59 10.57
N LEU A 208 -48.38 15.11 11.62
CA LEU A 208 -47.75 14.78 12.90
C LEU A 208 -46.89 13.53 12.71
N TRP A 209 -45.70 13.72 12.14
CA TRP A 209 -44.61 12.78 12.31
C TRP A 209 -44.23 12.79 13.79
N SER A 210 -44.75 11.81 14.52
CA SER A 210 -44.29 11.50 15.86
C SER A 210 -42.78 11.32 15.79
N ALA A 211 -42.06 12.19 16.51
CA ALA A 211 -40.63 12.04 16.73
C ALA A 211 -40.43 10.86 17.68
N GLY A 212 -40.64 9.65 17.16
CA GLY A 212 -40.27 8.42 17.81
C GLY A 212 -38.78 8.51 18.08
N VAL A 213 -38.43 8.79 19.34
CA VAL A 213 -37.05 8.82 19.80
C VAL A 213 -36.59 7.38 19.75
N ALA A 214 -36.09 6.98 18.58
CA ALA A 214 -35.36 5.76 18.40
C ALA A 214 -34.13 5.87 19.29
N THR A 215 -34.25 5.34 20.51
CA THR A 215 -33.14 4.99 21.39
C THR A 215 -32.37 3.90 20.67
N GLY A 216 -31.61 4.31 19.66
CA GLY A 216 -30.78 3.44 18.85
C GLY A 216 -29.82 2.79 19.80
N SER A 217 -30.07 1.51 20.10
CA SER A 217 -29.16 0.68 20.86
C SER A 217 -27.79 0.84 20.22
N ALA A 218 -26.78 1.13 21.06
CA ALA A 218 -25.42 1.21 20.58
C ALA A 218 -25.07 -0.17 20.03
N GLY A 219 -25.14 -0.31 18.69
CA GLY A 219 -25.04 -1.60 18.03
C GLY A 219 -23.79 -2.31 18.50
N ALA A 220 -23.97 -3.50 19.06
CA ALA A 220 -22.86 -4.29 19.60
C ALA A 220 -21.76 -4.40 18.53
N PRO A 221 -20.47 -4.36 18.92
CA PRO A 221 -19.40 -4.49 17.95
C PRO A 221 -19.58 -5.79 17.17
N VAL A 222 -19.56 -5.66 15.84
CA VAL A 222 -19.72 -6.73 14.85
C VAL A 222 -18.92 -7.96 15.27
N GLY A 223 -19.55 -9.14 15.23
CA GLY A 223 -19.13 -10.32 15.97
C GLY A 223 -17.89 -11.05 15.43
N SER A 224 -17.85 -12.35 15.71
CA SER A 224 -16.80 -13.28 15.28
C SER A 224 -16.78 -13.46 13.75
N VAL A 225 -15.69 -14.05 13.23
CA VAL A 225 -15.61 -14.48 11.83
C VAL A 225 -16.76 -15.46 11.54
N ARG A 226 -17.57 -15.20 10.51
CA ARG A 226 -18.65 -16.09 10.08
C ARG A 226 -18.03 -17.39 9.56
N SER A 227 -18.24 -18.50 10.26
CA SER A 227 -17.49 -19.76 10.05
C SER A 227 -17.82 -20.48 8.75
N ALA A 228 -19.00 -20.26 8.17
CA ALA A 228 -19.52 -21.02 7.03
C ALA A 228 -19.13 -20.43 5.66
N ALA A 229 -18.21 -21.12 4.97
CA ALA A 229 -18.00 -21.03 3.52
C ALA A 229 -17.82 -19.62 2.94
N ALA A 230 -16.96 -18.80 3.55
CA ALA A 230 -16.46 -17.60 2.90
C ALA A 230 -15.69 -17.98 1.62
N PRO A 231 -15.73 -17.17 0.53
CA PRO A 231 -14.87 -17.42 -0.63
C PRO A 231 -13.39 -17.20 -0.32
N GLU A 232 -12.56 -18.08 -0.87
CA GLU A 232 -11.10 -18.06 -0.85
C GLU A 232 -10.59 -17.55 -2.21
N PHE A 233 -9.56 -16.71 -2.24
CA PHE A 233 -9.02 -16.13 -3.48
C PHE A 233 -7.55 -16.51 -3.67
N ASP A 234 -7.14 -16.84 -4.91
CA ASP A 234 -5.75 -17.21 -5.22
C ASP A 234 -4.74 -16.05 -5.08
N SER A 235 -5.21 -14.80 -4.98
CA SER A 235 -4.35 -13.63 -4.78
C SER A 235 -5.09 -12.46 -4.12
N THR A 236 -4.32 -11.43 -3.76
CA THR A 236 -4.74 -10.29 -2.91
C THR A 236 -6.04 -9.64 -3.38
N VAL A 237 -7.01 -9.55 -2.47
CA VAL A 237 -8.24 -8.75 -2.63
C VAL A 237 -7.94 -7.31 -2.24
N TRP A 238 -8.07 -6.38 -3.20
CA TRP A 238 -7.77 -4.95 -3.02
C TRP A 238 -9.03 -4.08 -2.89
N ALA A 239 -10.18 -4.57 -3.35
CA ALA A 239 -11.44 -3.84 -3.32
C ALA A 239 -12.61 -4.74 -2.91
N LEU A 240 -13.48 -4.23 -2.04
CA LEU A 240 -14.72 -4.89 -1.61
C LEU A 240 -15.86 -3.86 -1.56
N ALA A 241 -17.03 -4.19 -2.12
CA ALA A 241 -18.18 -3.31 -2.08
C ALA A 241 -19.51 -4.06 -1.89
N PHE A 242 -20.33 -3.60 -0.94
CA PHE A 242 -21.67 -4.13 -0.65
C PHE A 242 -22.79 -3.49 -1.49
N ARG A 243 -23.69 -4.32 -2.01
CA ARG A 243 -25.01 -3.91 -2.56
C ARG A 243 -26.11 -4.81 -2.02
N GLY A 244 -26.71 -4.41 -0.90
CA GLY A 244 -27.64 -5.27 -0.16
C GLY A 244 -26.89 -6.50 0.34
N ASP A 245 -27.33 -7.69 -0.09
CA ASP A 245 -26.73 -8.97 0.29
C ASP A 245 -25.69 -9.51 -0.72
N VAL A 246 -25.27 -8.70 -1.69
CA VAL A 246 -24.16 -9.03 -2.61
C VAL A 246 -22.89 -8.29 -2.21
N ILE A 247 -21.76 -9.00 -2.19
CA ILE A 247 -20.42 -8.42 -2.17
C ILE A 247 -19.82 -8.56 -3.57
N TYR A 248 -19.27 -7.47 -4.10
CA TYR A 248 -18.37 -7.48 -5.25
C TYR A 248 -16.94 -7.38 -4.74
N ALA A 249 -16.04 -8.21 -5.28
CA ALA A 249 -14.63 -8.22 -4.99
C ALA A 249 -13.80 -7.86 -6.23
N GLY A 250 -12.76 -7.07 -6.02
CA GLY A 250 -11.76 -6.71 -7.02
C GLY A 250 -10.36 -6.91 -6.44
N GLY A 251 -9.40 -7.30 -7.26
CA GLY A 251 -8.05 -7.53 -6.77
C GLY A 251 -7.09 -8.04 -7.83
N SER A 252 -6.08 -8.80 -7.38
CA SER A 252 -5.03 -9.42 -8.21
C SER A 252 -5.32 -10.90 -8.52
N PHE A 253 -6.46 -11.43 -8.05
CA PHE A 253 -6.85 -12.83 -8.19
C PHE A 253 -7.20 -13.25 -9.62
N THR A 254 -7.12 -14.55 -9.92
CA THR A 254 -7.58 -15.18 -11.17
C THR A 254 -8.61 -16.29 -10.93
N GLN A 255 -8.67 -16.81 -9.71
CA GLN A 255 -9.57 -17.88 -9.28
C GLN A 255 -10.19 -17.55 -7.92
N VAL A 256 -11.42 -18.05 -7.71
CA VAL A 256 -12.12 -17.98 -6.42
C VAL A 256 -12.66 -19.36 -6.08
N SER A 257 -12.35 -19.86 -4.89
CA SER A 257 -12.80 -21.15 -4.38
C SER A 257 -13.86 -20.96 -3.31
N VAL A 258 -14.81 -21.91 -3.21
CA VAL A 258 -15.72 -22.02 -2.07
C VAL A 258 -16.16 -23.47 -1.90
N ARG A 259 -16.02 -24.02 -0.68
CA ARG A 259 -16.32 -25.43 -0.36
C ARG A 259 -15.62 -26.42 -1.30
N GLY A 260 -14.33 -26.19 -1.58
CA GLY A 260 -13.52 -27.03 -2.48
C GLY A 260 -13.85 -26.90 -3.98
N ARG A 261 -14.83 -26.07 -4.37
CA ARG A 261 -15.14 -25.81 -5.79
C ARG A 261 -14.52 -24.49 -6.25
N THR A 262 -13.62 -24.58 -7.21
CA THR A 262 -12.95 -23.44 -7.85
C THR A 262 -13.78 -22.84 -9.00
N TYR A 263 -13.70 -21.53 -9.16
CA TYR A 263 -14.34 -20.75 -10.22
C TYR A 263 -13.33 -19.78 -10.85
N ALA A 264 -13.15 -19.82 -12.17
CA ALA A 264 -12.33 -18.83 -12.87
C ALA A 264 -12.98 -17.43 -12.76
N ARG A 265 -12.22 -16.45 -12.26
CA ARG A 265 -12.67 -15.07 -12.00
C ARG A 265 -11.47 -14.13 -12.12
N LYS A 266 -11.22 -13.60 -13.33
CA LYS A 266 -10.05 -12.75 -13.59
C LYS A 266 -10.27 -11.35 -13.02
N ARG A 267 -9.67 -11.08 -11.85
CA ARG A 267 -9.58 -9.78 -11.16
C ARG A 267 -10.91 -9.20 -10.63
N LEU A 268 -12.04 -9.79 -10.98
CA LEU A 268 -13.40 -9.40 -10.58
C LEU A 268 -14.27 -10.62 -10.23
N ALA A 269 -15.06 -10.51 -9.16
CA ALA A 269 -16.04 -11.51 -8.74
C ALA A 269 -17.21 -10.88 -7.98
N ALA A 270 -18.34 -11.58 -7.89
CA ALA A 270 -19.41 -11.26 -6.94
C ALA A 270 -19.99 -12.51 -6.28
N PHE A 271 -20.43 -12.39 -5.03
CA PHE A 271 -20.94 -13.50 -4.23
C PHE A 271 -21.98 -13.06 -3.19
N SER A 272 -22.74 -14.04 -2.71
CA SER A 272 -23.73 -13.87 -1.64
C SER A 272 -23.06 -13.62 -0.28
N ALA A 273 -23.41 -12.52 0.37
CA ALA A 273 -22.93 -12.15 1.70
C ALA A 273 -23.58 -12.96 2.84
N ARG A 274 -24.60 -13.80 2.56
CA ARG A 274 -25.16 -14.76 3.53
C ARG A 274 -24.53 -16.15 3.44
N THR A 275 -24.17 -16.60 2.24
CA THR A 275 -23.87 -18.01 1.93
C THR A 275 -22.50 -18.27 1.30
N GLY A 276 -21.78 -17.22 0.87
CA GLY A 276 -20.53 -17.32 0.11
C GLY A 276 -20.70 -17.80 -1.33
N THR A 277 -21.91 -18.10 -1.78
CA THR A 277 -22.19 -18.62 -3.14
C THR A 277 -21.73 -17.63 -4.20
N ILE A 278 -20.80 -18.06 -5.07
CA ILE A 278 -20.34 -17.28 -6.22
C ILE A 278 -21.48 -17.08 -7.21
N LEU A 279 -21.69 -15.85 -7.64
CA LEU A 279 -22.76 -15.48 -8.56
C LEU A 279 -22.31 -15.65 -10.03
N PRO A 280 -23.24 -15.75 -11.00
CA PRO A 280 -22.92 -15.72 -12.43
C PRO A 280 -22.40 -14.35 -12.93
N TRP A 281 -22.06 -13.43 -12.04
CA TRP A 281 -21.35 -12.19 -12.35
C TRP A 281 -19.85 -12.50 -12.48
N HIS A 282 -19.33 -12.46 -13.71
CA HIS A 282 -17.97 -12.91 -14.03
C HIS A 282 -17.20 -12.03 -15.05
N PRO A 283 -17.22 -10.69 -14.96
CA PRO A 283 -16.39 -9.86 -15.84
C PRO A 283 -14.91 -10.14 -15.63
N THR A 284 -14.10 -9.74 -16.60
CA THR A 284 -12.67 -10.00 -16.64
C THR A 284 -11.90 -8.70 -16.85
N ALA A 285 -10.89 -8.43 -16.02
CA ALA A 285 -9.94 -7.34 -16.26
C ALA A 285 -8.52 -7.90 -16.39
N ASN A 286 -7.68 -7.26 -17.20
CA ASN A 286 -6.29 -7.69 -17.41
C ASN A 286 -5.36 -7.24 -16.26
N GLY A 287 -5.56 -6.03 -15.74
CA GLY A 287 -4.84 -5.47 -14.59
C GLY A 287 -5.54 -5.66 -13.23
N THR A 288 -4.86 -5.29 -12.14
CA THR A 288 -5.41 -5.35 -10.77
C THR A 288 -6.53 -4.34 -10.58
N VAL A 289 -7.71 -4.78 -10.10
CA VAL A 289 -8.77 -3.84 -9.69
C VAL A 289 -8.51 -3.35 -8.28
N ARG A 290 -8.22 -2.04 -8.15
CA ARG A 290 -7.84 -1.35 -6.91
C ARG A 290 -9.03 -0.76 -6.16
N SER A 291 -10.13 -0.44 -6.85
CA SER A 291 -11.31 0.17 -6.23
C SER A 291 -12.60 -0.28 -6.90
N LEU A 292 -13.65 -0.43 -6.10
CA LEU A 292 -15.01 -0.74 -6.52
C LEU A 292 -16.00 0.21 -5.85
N ALA A 293 -16.86 0.87 -6.63
CA ALA A 293 -17.95 1.69 -6.11
C ALA A 293 -19.27 1.29 -6.78
N VAL A 294 -20.34 1.13 -5.98
CA VAL A 294 -21.57 0.47 -6.43
C VAL A 294 -22.79 1.37 -6.29
N ALA A 295 -23.59 1.45 -7.36
CA ALA A 295 -24.81 2.24 -7.43
C ALA A 295 -25.91 1.68 -6.52
N ARG A 296 -26.26 2.47 -5.50
CA ARG A 296 -27.37 2.20 -4.57
C ARG A 296 -28.72 2.74 -5.02
N THR A 297 -28.74 3.65 -6.01
CA THR A 297 -29.95 4.24 -6.60
C THR A 297 -29.80 4.39 -8.12
N GLY A 298 -30.92 4.45 -8.85
CA GLY A 298 -30.91 4.42 -10.32
C GLY A 298 -30.60 3.03 -10.89
N ARG A 299 -30.08 2.97 -12.12
CA ARG A 299 -29.73 1.70 -12.78
C ARG A 299 -28.63 0.96 -12.01
N PRO A 300 -28.75 -0.36 -11.72
CA PRO A 300 -27.73 -1.12 -11.02
C PRO A 300 -26.40 -1.11 -11.76
N ALA A 301 -25.33 -0.58 -11.15
CA ALA A 301 -24.02 -0.51 -11.76
C ALA A 301 -22.90 -0.69 -10.73
N VAL A 302 -21.83 -1.37 -11.13
CA VAL A 302 -20.56 -1.44 -10.43
C VAL A 302 -19.55 -0.64 -11.27
N TYR A 303 -18.89 0.33 -10.65
CA TYR A 303 -17.75 1.01 -11.25
C TYR A 303 -16.48 0.41 -10.67
N ALA A 304 -15.54 0.06 -11.55
CA ALA A 304 -14.24 -0.51 -11.21
C ALA A 304 -13.14 0.44 -11.65
N ALA A 305 -12.06 0.51 -10.88
CA ALA A 305 -10.85 1.25 -11.24
C ALA A 305 -9.59 0.54 -10.77
N GLY A 306 -8.48 0.75 -11.46
CA GLY A 306 -7.17 0.19 -11.10
C GLY A 306 -6.20 0.10 -12.28
N ASP A 307 -5.33 -0.89 -12.22
CA ASP A 307 -4.13 -1.05 -13.05
C ASP A 307 -4.42 -1.68 -14.43
N PHE A 308 -5.70 -1.69 -14.87
CA PHE A 308 -6.13 -2.31 -16.12
C PHE A 308 -6.28 -1.29 -17.25
N ASP A 309 -6.04 -1.72 -18.48
CA ASP A 309 -6.41 -1.00 -19.71
C ASP A 309 -7.42 -1.77 -20.57
N GLU A 310 -7.82 -2.99 -20.19
CA GLU A 310 -8.92 -3.74 -20.80
C GLU A 310 -9.87 -4.36 -19.77
N VAL A 311 -11.16 -4.40 -20.12
CA VAL A 311 -12.20 -5.20 -19.45
C VAL A 311 -13.01 -5.94 -20.51
N ASP A 312 -13.21 -7.25 -20.34
CA ASP A 312 -13.92 -8.14 -21.28
C ASP A 312 -13.46 -7.99 -22.74
N GLY A 313 -12.13 -7.89 -22.95
CA GLY A 313 -11.51 -7.71 -24.27
C GLY A 313 -11.77 -6.35 -24.93
N MET A 314 -12.33 -5.38 -24.19
CA MET A 314 -12.56 -4.03 -24.66
C MET A 314 -11.71 -3.03 -23.86
N ARG A 315 -10.97 -2.17 -24.56
CA ARG A 315 -10.15 -1.12 -23.96
C ARG A 315 -10.94 -0.23 -22.98
N ARG A 316 -10.39 -0.03 -21.78
CA ARG A 316 -10.92 0.77 -20.66
C ARG A 316 -9.76 1.31 -19.81
N ASP A 317 -9.25 2.48 -20.13
CA ASP A 317 -8.08 3.11 -19.48
C ASP A 317 -8.34 3.37 -17.98
N SER A 318 -7.86 2.47 -17.11
CA SER A 318 -7.98 2.51 -15.63
C SER A 318 -9.39 2.59 -15.03
N ILE A 319 -10.47 2.71 -15.81
CA ILE A 319 -11.84 2.84 -15.28
C ILE A 319 -12.90 2.17 -16.16
N ALA A 320 -13.80 1.43 -15.53
CA ALA A 320 -14.88 0.69 -16.19
C ALA A 320 -16.21 0.79 -15.43
N ARG A 321 -17.32 0.54 -16.14
CA ARG A 321 -18.67 0.45 -15.59
C ARG A 321 -19.33 -0.83 -16.07
N LEU A 322 -19.77 -1.64 -15.12
CA LEU A 322 -20.36 -2.96 -15.32
C LEU A 322 -21.80 -2.94 -14.82
N ASP A 323 -22.71 -3.64 -15.50
CA ASP A 323 -24.04 -3.90 -14.95
C ASP A 323 -23.94 -4.76 -13.68
N ALA A 324 -24.63 -4.35 -12.61
CA ALA A 324 -24.45 -4.98 -11.30
C ALA A 324 -25.11 -6.37 -11.16
N VAL A 325 -25.97 -6.78 -12.09
CA VAL A 325 -26.67 -8.08 -12.04
C VAL A 325 -26.02 -9.08 -13.00
N THR A 326 -25.82 -8.65 -14.25
CA THR A 326 -25.34 -9.49 -15.36
C THR A 326 -23.84 -9.44 -15.58
N GLY A 327 -23.14 -8.42 -15.07
CA GLY A 327 -21.72 -8.20 -15.31
C GLY A 327 -21.39 -7.53 -16.65
N ARG A 328 -22.36 -7.36 -17.56
CA ARG A 328 -22.11 -6.77 -18.89
C ARG A 328 -21.42 -5.41 -18.80
N LEU A 329 -20.29 -5.26 -19.48
CA LEU A 329 -19.60 -3.98 -19.64
C LEU A 329 -20.48 -2.97 -20.36
N ALA A 330 -20.60 -1.78 -19.79
CA ALA A 330 -21.36 -0.68 -20.36
C ALA A 330 -20.54 0.11 -21.39
N PRO A 331 -21.19 0.88 -22.30
CA PRO A 331 -20.54 1.91 -23.12
C PRO A 331 -20.17 3.15 -22.27
N PHE A 332 -19.35 2.91 -21.24
CA PHE A 332 -18.65 3.91 -20.45
C PHE A 332 -17.18 3.69 -20.76
N SER A 333 -16.63 4.50 -21.65
CA SER A 333 -15.25 4.44 -22.09
C SER A 333 -14.70 5.85 -22.11
N HIS A 334 -13.55 6.03 -21.47
CA HIS A 334 -12.83 7.28 -21.32
C HIS A 334 -11.34 6.97 -21.45
N SER A 335 -10.56 7.89 -22.01
CA SER A 335 -9.10 7.75 -21.97
C SER A 335 -8.53 8.55 -20.81
N VAL A 336 -7.75 7.92 -19.95
CA VAL A 336 -7.17 8.50 -18.74
C VAL A 336 -5.65 8.42 -18.83
N SER A 337 -4.97 9.57 -18.76
CA SER A 337 -3.51 9.61 -18.88
C SER A 337 -2.85 9.37 -17.50
N GLY A 338 -2.96 8.14 -17.01
CA GLY A 338 -2.46 7.67 -15.71
C GLY A 338 -3.50 6.84 -14.93
N GLU A 339 -3.19 6.52 -13.68
CA GLU A 339 -3.97 5.57 -12.88
C GLU A 339 -5.18 6.22 -12.20
N VAL A 340 -6.37 5.62 -12.34
CA VAL A 340 -7.48 5.81 -11.38
C VAL A 340 -7.38 4.70 -10.33
N THR A 341 -7.25 5.06 -9.05
CA THR A 341 -7.12 4.06 -7.96
C THR A 341 -8.13 4.20 -6.84
N THR A 342 -9.05 5.18 -6.89
CA THR A 342 -10.14 5.29 -5.92
C THR A 342 -11.41 5.88 -6.55
N LEU A 343 -12.57 5.40 -6.10
CA LEU A 343 -13.90 5.73 -6.62
C LEU A 343 -14.87 6.06 -5.48
N ALA A 344 -15.73 7.07 -5.68
CA ALA A 344 -16.87 7.35 -4.80
C ALA A 344 -18.12 7.72 -5.61
N ILE A 345 -19.32 7.37 -5.14
CA ILE A 345 -20.59 7.66 -5.82
C ILE A 345 -21.49 8.48 -4.90
N GLY A 346 -21.93 9.65 -5.37
CA GLY A 346 -22.80 10.54 -4.60
C GLY A 346 -23.20 11.82 -5.35
N ASN A 347 -24.33 12.41 -4.98
CA ASN A 347 -24.87 13.63 -5.60
C ASN A 347 -24.97 13.56 -7.15
N GLY A 348 -25.51 12.44 -7.66
CA GLY A 348 -25.69 12.19 -9.10
C GLY A 348 -24.40 11.93 -9.88
N ARG A 349 -23.25 11.79 -9.20
CA ARG A 349 -21.92 11.68 -9.82
C ARG A 349 -21.17 10.43 -9.38
N VAL A 350 -20.23 10.01 -10.22
CA VAL A 350 -19.11 9.15 -9.86
C VAL A 350 -17.87 10.01 -9.83
N TYR A 351 -17.20 10.11 -8.69
CA TYR A 351 -15.91 10.76 -8.54
C TYR A 351 -14.83 9.69 -8.68
N ALA A 352 -13.80 9.99 -9.46
CA ALA A 352 -12.69 9.10 -9.74
C ALA A 352 -11.39 9.85 -9.49
N ALA A 353 -10.50 9.27 -8.70
CA ALA A 353 -9.25 9.91 -8.30
C ALA A 353 -8.08 8.93 -8.28
N GLY A 354 -6.86 9.47 -8.31
CA GLY A 354 -5.64 8.68 -8.43
C GLY A 354 -4.46 9.55 -8.82
N SER A 355 -3.68 9.08 -9.80
CA SER A 355 -2.44 9.70 -10.29
C SER A 355 -2.48 9.79 -11.82
N PHE A 356 -3.21 10.78 -12.34
CA PHE A 356 -3.41 11.01 -13.78
C PHE A 356 -3.40 12.51 -14.12
N LYS A 357 -3.08 12.86 -15.38
CA LYS A 357 -2.95 14.26 -15.83
C LYS A 357 -4.20 14.79 -16.56
N ALA A 358 -4.81 13.96 -17.41
CA ALA A 358 -5.93 14.31 -18.28
C ALA A 358 -6.97 13.18 -18.38
N VAL A 359 -8.18 13.56 -18.77
CA VAL A 359 -9.29 12.65 -19.11
C VAL A 359 -9.91 13.14 -20.41
N ASP A 360 -10.08 12.25 -21.40
CA ASP A 360 -10.57 12.56 -22.75
C ASP A 360 -9.81 13.75 -23.39
N GLY A 361 -8.48 13.68 -23.35
CA GLY A 361 -7.57 14.74 -23.80
C GLY A 361 -7.57 16.03 -22.96
N THR A 362 -8.54 16.22 -22.07
CA THR A 362 -8.70 17.44 -21.27
C THR A 362 -7.91 17.36 -19.97
N ALA A 363 -7.00 18.31 -19.73
CA ALA A 363 -6.24 18.42 -18.48
C ALA A 363 -7.17 18.50 -17.25
N ARG A 364 -7.11 17.46 -16.40
CA ARG A 364 -7.95 17.24 -15.22
C ARG A 364 -7.16 16.42 -14.19
N PRO A 365 -6.13 16.99 -13.56
CA PRO A 365 -5.18 16.20 -12.79
C PRO A 365 -5.79 15.62 -11.51
N ASN A 366 -5.47 14.35 -11.26
CA ASN A 366 -5.68 13.56 -10.04
C ASN A 366 -7.13 13.35 -9.55
N LEU A 367 -8.12 14.12 -10.03
CA LEU A 367 -9.53 14.01 -9.66
C LEU A 367 -10.47 14.46 -10.79
N VAL A 368 -11.44 13.60 -11.13
CA VAL A 368 -12.50 13.88 -12.12
C VAL A 368 -13.88 13.47 -11.57
N ALA A 369 -14.95 14.00 -12.15
CA ALA A 369 -16.31 13.56 -11.89
C ALA A 369 -17.04 13.25 -13.20
N PHE A 370 -17.79 12.16 -13.21
CA PHE A 370 -18.66 11.68 -14.28
C PHE A 370 -20.12 11.74 -13.86
N ARG A 371 -21.05 12.03 -14.78
CA ARG A 371 -22.50 11.98 -14.47
C ARG A 371 -22.96 10.53 -14.38
N HIS A 372 -23.57 10.14 -13.26
CA HIS A 372 -24.01 8.75 -13.05
C HIS A 372 -25.12 8.31 -14.03
N SER A 373 -25.90 9.26 -14.55
CA SER A 373 -26.99 9.00 -15.51
C SER A 373 -26.50 8.67 -16.92
N SER A 374 -25.43 9.31 -17.41
CA SER A 374 -24.99 9.23 -18.80
C SER A 374 -23.52 8.83 -19.01
N GLY A 375 -22.74 8.68 -17.93
CA GLY A 375 -21.30 8.43 -18.01
C GLY A 375 -20.45 9.66 -18.32
N ALA A 376 -20.94 10.60 -19.12
CA ALA A 376 -20.15 11.76 -19.57
C ALA A 376 -19.50 12.58 -18.44
N VAL A 377 -18.26 13.04 -18.67
CA VAL A 377 -17.51 13.94 -17.78
C VAL A 377 -18.34 15.17 -17.41
N ASP A 378 -18.47 15.44 -16.11
CA ASP A 378 -19.20 16.59 -15.62
C ASP A 378 -18.31 17.83 -15.56
N ARG A 379 -18.36 18.61 -16.65
CA ARG A 379 -17.64 19.88 -16.80
C ARG A 379 -18.03 20.97 -15.78
N SER A 380 -19.10 20.78 -14.98
CA SER A 380 -19.44 21.66 -13.86
C SER A 380 -18.58 21.42 -12.61
N PHE A 381 -18.01 20.22 -12.45
CA PHE A 381 -17.06 19.91 -11.39
C PHE A 381 -15.65 20.32 -11.85
N ARG A 382 -15.09 21.35 -11.20
CA ARG A 382 -13.84 22.01 -11.60
C ARG A 382 -12.76 21.97 -10.51
N THR A 383 -12.76 20.92 -9.70
CA THR A 383 -11.70 20.71 -8.70
C THR A 383 -10.36 20.45 -9.39
N THR A 384 -9.27 21.03 -8.87
CA THR A 384 -7.89 20.62 -9.20
C THR A 384 -7.15 20.22 -7.94
N VAL A 385 -6.29 19.21 -8.04
CA VAL A 385 -5.47 18.70 -6.92
C VAL A 385 -4.05 18.48 -7.42
N ASP A 386 -3.06 19.01 -6.70
CA ASP A 386 -1.67 19.08 -7.19
C ASP A 386 -0.85 17.78 -7.09
N SER A 387 -1.34 16.77 -6.36
CA SER A 387 -0.73 15.43 -6.29
C SER A 387 -1.78 14.34 -6.08
N ARG A 388 -1.31 13.08 -5.97
CA ARG A 388 -2.12 11.87 -5.90
C ARG A 388 -3.19 11.94 -4.79
N VAL A 389 -4.43 11.65 -5.18
CA VAL A 389 -5.53 11.36 -4.26
C VAL A 389 -5.62 9.85 -4.08
N ARG A 390 -5.68 9.39 -2.82
CA ARG A 390 -5.68 7.99 -2.40
C ARG A 390 -7.04 7.55 -1.88
N GLY A 391 -7.65 8.36 -1.02
CA GLY A 391 -8.97 8.10 -0.41
C GLY A 391 -10.02 9.14 -0.82
N LEU A 392 -11.26 8.68 -0.99
CA LEU A 392 -12.45 9.51 -1.23
C LEU A 392 -13.58 9.10 -0.29
N ALA A 393 -14.17 10.07 0.43
CA ALA A 393 -15.39 9.82 1.20
C ALA A 393 -16.45 10.88 0.91
N VAL A 394 -17.70 10.46 0.68
CA VAL A 394 -18.74 11.33 0.12
C VAL A 394 -19.97 11.44 1.01
N THR A 395 -20.48 12.67 1.17
CA THR A 395 -21.78 12.99 1.78
C THR A 395 -22.72 13.58 0.73
N ARG A 396 -23.93 14.01 1.12
CA ARG A 396 -24.82 14.76 0.20
C ARG A 396 -24.15 16.02 -0.36
N THR A 397 -23.38 16.74 0.45
CA THR A 397 -22.87 18.10 0.14
C THR A 397 -21.35 18.22 0.03
N ARG A 398 -20.58 17.23 0.51
CA ARG A 398 -19.12 17.26 0.56
C ARG A 398 -18.47 15.97 0.08
N LEU A 399 -17.43 16.12 -0.73
CA LEU A 399 -16.47 15.07 -1.06
C LEU A 399 -15.19 15.37 -0.28
N TYR A 400 -14.83 14.50 0.65
CA TYR A 400 -13.56 14.52 1.36
C TYR A 400 -12.49 13.85 0.51
N LEU A 401 -11.30 14.47 0.46
CA LEU A 401 -10.15 14.04 -0.33
C LEU A 401 -9.01 13.70 0.63
N GLY A 402 -8.40 12.52 0.48
CA GLY A 402 -7.23 12.07 1.24
C GLY A 402 -6.09 11.69 0.30
N GLY A 403 -4.85 12.09 0.58
CA GLY A 403 -3.70 11.74 -0.27
C GLY A 403 -2.40 12.46 0.07
N ASP A 404 -1.57 12.68 -0.96
CA ASP A 404 -0.21 13.27 -0.86
C ASP A 404 -0.17 14.77 -1.18
N PHE A 405 -1.30 15.35 -1.57
CA PHE A 405 -1.43 16.70 -2.12
C PHE A 405 -1.14 17.83 -1.11
N HIS A 406 -0.78 19.00 -1.63
CA HIS A 406 -0.48 20.22 -0.88
C HIS A 406 -1.48 21.34 -1.17
N LYS A 407 -2.11 21.33 -2.35
CA LYS A 407 -3.08 22.33 -2.79
C LYS A 407 -4.32 21.70 -3.42
N VAL A 408 -5.47 22.34 -3.16
CA VAL A 408 -6.75 22.06 -3.83
C VAL A 408 -7.29 23.37 -4.37
N ASN A 409 -7.61 23.43 -5.66
CA ASN A 409 -8.02 24.65 -6.38
C ASN A 409 -7.01 25.81 -6.18
N GLY A 410 -5.71 25.51 -6.22
CA GLY A 410 -4.61 26.44 -5.97
C GLY A 410 -4.40 26.86 -4.50
N SER A 411 -5.42 26.70 -3.65
CA SER A 411 -5.38 27.04 -2.23
C SER A 411 -4.65 25.97 -1.41
N ALA A 412 -3.89 26.38 -0.39
CA ALA A 412 -3.19 25.45 0.49
C ALA A 412 -4.18 24.58 1.29
N ALA A 413 -4.08 23.26 1.10
CA ALA A 413 -4.87 22.25 1.80
C ALA A 413 -4.10 20.93 1.71
N ARG A 414 -3.36 20.56 2.76
CA ARG A 414 -2.37 19.48 2.71
C ARG A 414 -2.94 18.14 3.18
N ARG A 415 -2.83 17.11 2.34
CA ARG A 415 -3.20 15.69 2.54
C ARG A 415 -4.67 15.37 2.84
N LEU A 416 -5.41 16.29 3.43
CA LEU A 416 -6.83 16.14 3.78
C LEU A 416 -7.60 17.43 3.44
N ALA A 417 -8.65 17.30 2.64
CA ALA A 417 -9.46 18.41 2.19
C ALA A 417 -10.94 18.02 2.04
N ALA A 418 -11.81 19.01 1.79
CA ALA A 418 -13.21 18.80 1.46
C ALA A 418 -13.64 19.75 0.34
N VAL A 419 -14.31 19.24 -0.68
CA VAL A 419 -14.89 20.03 -1.78
C VAL A 419 -16.40 19.83 -1.89
N SER A 420 -17.10 20.81 -2.44
CA SER A 420 -18.54 20.75 -2.72
C SER A 420 -18.86 19.66 -3.75
N THR A 421 -19.78 18.75 -3.42
CA THR A 421 -20.26 17.69 -4.35
C THR A 421 -21.04 18.22 -5.55
N SER A 422 -21.45 19.50 -5.55
CA SER A 422 -22.18 20.10 -6.68
C SER A 422 -21.28 20.84 -7.67
N SER A 423 -20.10 21.31 -7.23
CA SER A 423 -19.30 22.30 -7.98
C SER A 423 -17.77 22.09 -7.92
N GLY A 424 -17.26 21.32 -6.95
CA GLY A 424 -15.81 21.20 -6.72
C GLY A 424 -15.17 22.39 -5.97
N ARG A 425 -15.96 23.38 -5.51
CA ARG A 425 -15.43 24.48 -4.69
C ARG A 425 -14.90 23.96 -3.35
N LEU A 426 -13.72 24.43 -2.93
CA LEU A 426 -13.09 24.08 -1.65
C LEU A 426 -13.92 24.58 -0.46
N VAL A 427 -14.11 23.72 0.54
CA VAL A 427 -14.85 24.04 1.78
C VAL A 427 -13.88 24.61 2.81
N THR A 428 -13.62 25.92 2.74
CA THR A 428 -12.65 26.66 3.58
C THR A 428 -12.94 26.65 5.09
N GLY A 429 -14.14 26.24 5.48
CA GLY A 429 -14.54 25.98 6.88
C GLY A 429 -14.22 24.56 7.38
N PHE A 430 -13.62 23.69 6.55
CA PHE A 430 -13.05 22.42 6.97
C PHE A 430 -11.53 22.56 7.02
N ARG A 431 -10.96 22.64 8.24
CA ARG A 431 -9.54 22.95 8.47
C ARG A 431 -8.86 21.81 9.25
N PRO A 432 -8.55 20.67 8.60
CA PRO A 432 -7.93 19.52 9.24
C PRO A 432 -6.42 19.70 9.45
N ALA A 433 -5.88 19.06 10.48
CA ALA A 433 -4.44 18.92 10.73
C ALA A 433 -4.02 17.46 10.49
N ALA A 434 -3.60 17.14 9.25
CA ALA A 434 -3.16 15.80 8.85
C ALA A 434 -1.61 15.67 8.91
N PRO A 435 -1.03 15.02 9.94
CA PRO A 435 0.41 15.02 10.19
C PRO A 435 1.20 14.21 9.14
N ALA A 436 0.57 13.25 8.48
CA ALA A 436 1.14 12.38 7.45
C ALA A 436 0.15 12.14 6.29
N THR A 437 0.56 11.37 5.27
CA THR A 437 -0.28 11.04 4.12
C THR A 437 -1.55 10.32 4.56
N VAL A 438 -2.69 10.77 4.04
CA VAL A 438 -3.97 10.07 4.23
C VAL A 438 -4.08 8.97 3.17
N LEU A 439 -4.30 7.75 3.62
CA LEU A 439 -4.45 6.57 2.76
C LEU A 439 -5.92 6.31 2.44
N ASP A 440 -6.81 6.40 3.44
CA ASP A 440 -8.24 6.10 3.29
C ASP A 440 -9.13 6.95 4.23
N LEU A 441 -10.43 7.02 3.90
CA LEU A 441 -11.43 7.90 4.51
C LEU A 441 -12.81 7.22 4.60
N ALA A 442 -13.49 7.34 5.75
CA ALA A 442 -14.89 6.95 5.88
C ALA A 442 -15.72 7.99 6.64
N VAL A 443 -16.93 8.25 6.16
CA VAL A 443 -17.90 9.14 6.81
C VAL A 443 -18.75 8.33 7.80
N SER A 444 -19.00 8.93 8.96
CA SER A 444 -19.96 8.50 9.97
C SER A 444 -20.95 9.64 10.28
N PRO A 445 -22.07 9.37 10.99
CA PRO A 445 -22.92 10.43 11.54
C PRO A 445 -22.16 11.41 12.45
N SER A 446 -21.06 10.95 13.07
CA SER A 446 -20.23 11.71 14.00
C SER A 446 -19.10 12.53 13.33
N GLY A 447 -18.93 12.44 12.01
CA GLY A 447 -17.87 13.12 11.26
C GLY A 447 -17.09 12.20 10.34
N LEU A 448 -15.78 12.45 10.18
CA LEU A 448 -14.89 11.75 9.25
C LEU A 448 -13.85 10.93 10.04
N SER A 449 -13.77 9.63 9.79
CA SER A 449 -12.65 8.78 10.20
C SER A 449 -11.60 8.74 9.09
N VAL A 450 -10.32 8.79 9.47
CA VAL A 450 -9.16 8.96 8.58
C VAL A 450 -8.09 7.93 8.91
N ALA A 451 -7.58 7.25 7.89
CA ALA A 451 -6.43 6.35 7.98
C ALA A 451 -5.17 7.04 7.42
N SER A 452 -4.04 6.88 8.11
CA SER A 452 -2.77 7.50 7.72
C SER A 452 -1.58 6.58 7.97
N GLY A 453 -0.65 6.57 7.02
CA GLY A 453 0.67 5.92 7.16
C GLY A 453 1.75 6.90 7.65
N GLY A 454 2.95 6.40 7.91
CA GLY A 454 4.11 7.15 8.39
C GLY A 454 4.82 6.49 9.58
N PRO A 455 5.73 7.19 10.28
CA PRO A 455 6.41 6.68 11.46
C PRO A 455 5.44 6.38 12.63
N GLY A 456 4.90 5.15 12.62
CA GLY A 456 3.71 4.78 13.37
C GLY A 456 2.45 5.26 12.65
N GLY A 457 1.68 4.32 12.07
CA GLY A 457 0.42 4.64 11.41
C GLY A 457 -0.62 5.13 12.40
N ARG A 458 -1.61 5.88 11.90
CA ARG A 458 -2.62 6.54 12.76
C ARG A 458 -4.02 6.42 12.17
N ALA A 459 -4.98 6.09 13.02
CA ALA A 459 -6.39 6.35 12.79
C ALA A 459 -6.78 7.66 13.52
N ALA A 460 -7.59 8.51 12.90
CA ALA A 460 -8.05 9.75 13.53
C ALA A 460 -9.49 10.12 13.14
N GLY A 461 -10.26 10.56 14.13
CA GLY A 461 -11.62 11.08 13.93
C GLY A 461 -11.64 12.60 13.89
N TYR A 462 -12.38 13.17 12.95
CA TYR A 462 -12.51 14.61 12.74
C TYR A 462 -13.98 15.05 12.74
N THR A 463 -14.25 16.22 13.31
CA THR A 463 -15.53 16.94 13.16
C THR A 463 -15.77 17.40 11.72
N ALA A 464 -17.00 17.78 11.39
CA ALA A 464 -17.31 18.47 10.14
C ALA A 464 -16.61 19.84 9.97
N ALA A 465 -15.94 20.38 11.01
CA ALA A 465 -15.13 21.59 10.90
C ALA A 465 -13.63 21.29 10.65
N GLY A 466 -13.21 20.02 10.68
CA GLY A 466 -11.79 19.63 10.62
C GLY A 466 -11.06 19.67 11.96
N LYS A 467 -11.73 20.04 13.07
CA LYS A 467 -11.17 19.81 14.42
C LYS A 467 -11.08 18.31 14.68
N VAL A 468 -9.93 17.85 15.17
CA VAL A 468 -9.73 16.46 15.66
C VAL A 468 -10.68 16.19 16.83
N ARG A 469 -11.18 14.95 16.91
CA ARG A 469 -12.00 14.41 18.01
C ARG A 469 -11.23 13.38 18.84
N TRP A 470 -10.48 12.51 18.16
CA TRP A 470 -9.66 11.46 18.74
C TRP A 470 -8.57 11.07 17.75
N THR A 471 -7.46 10.52 18.23
CA THR A 471 -6.50 9.79 17.40
C THR A 471 -6.04 8.52 18.11
N HIS A 472 -5.56 7.55 17.34
CA HIS A 472 -5.03 6.30 17.84
C HIS A 472 -3.81 5.90 16.99
N LEU A 473 -2.66 5.69 17.64
CA LEU A 473 -1.39 5.32 17.01
C LEU A 473 -1.17 3.80 17.03
N PHE A 474 -0.54 3.31 15.96
CA PHE A 474 -0.20 1.91 15.69
C PHE A 474 1.31 1.79 15.42
N ASP A 475 1.86 0.57 15.52
CA ASP A 475 3.29 0.33 15.26
C ASP A 475 3.68 0.29 13.76
N GLY A 476 2.70 0.37 12.87
CA GLY A 476 2.88 0.55 11.42
C GLY A 476 1.62 1.08 10.73
N ASP A 477 1.63 1.14 9.40
CA ASP A 477 0.65 1.92 8.62
C ASP A 477 -0.79 1.41 8.74
N VAL A 478 -1.73 2.33 9.01
CA VAL A 478 -3.17 2.09 8.86
C VAL A 478 -3.54 2.42 7.42
N HIS A 479 -3.81 1.39 6.61
CA HIS A 479 -4.08 1.52 5.17
C HIS A 479 -5.53 1.91 4.88
N ASN A 480 -6.48 1.29 5.59
CA ASN A 480 -7.91 1.33 5.27
C ASN A 480 -8.76 1.33 6.54
N LEU A 481 -10.01 1.81 6.42
CA LEU A 481 -10.98 1.73 7.50
C LEU A 481 -12.44 1.67 7.02
N ALA A 482 -13.31 1.16 7.88
CA ALA A 482 -14.76 1.14 7.66
C ALA A 482 -15.49 1.50 8.95
N VAL A 483 -16.67 2.12 8.84
CA VAL A 483 -17.49 2.49 10.01
C VAL A 483 -18.80 1.71 9.99
N SER A 484 -19.13 1.10 11.14
CA SER A 484 -20.44 0.50 11.41
C SER A 484 -20.97 1.08 12.72
N GLY A 485 -22.12 1.76 12.67
CA GLY A 485 -22.68 2.46 13.84
C GLY A 485 -21.75 3.55 14.38
N ARG A 486 -21.25 3.35 15.62
CA ARG A 486 -20.26 4.22 16.29
C ARG A 486 -18.82 3.70 16.17
N THR A 487 -18.62 2.48 15.64
CA THR A 487 -17.33 1.77 15.67
C THR A 487 -16.56 1.97 14.37
N THR A 488 -15.29 2.40 14.47
CA THR A 488 -14.36 2.48 13.33
C THR A 488 -13.47 1.24 13.31
N TYR A 489 -13.65 0.37 12.33
CA TYR A 489 -12.81 -0.78 12.03
C TYR A 489 -11.62 -0.31 11.19
N VAL A 490 -10.40 -0.75 11.52
CA VAL A 490 -9.16 -0.30 10.86
C VAL A 490 -8.29 -1.50 10.48
N GLY A 491 -7.63 -1.41 9.32
CA GLY A 491 -6.78 -2.46 8.77
C GLY A 491 -5.52 -1.91 8.10
N GLY A 492 -4.45 -2.71 8.09
CA GLY A 492 -3.19 -2.31 7.47
C GLY A 492 -1.97 -3.12 7.92
N HIS A 493 -0.79 -2.53 7.78
CA HIS A 493 0.50 -3.09 8.14
C HIS A 493 0.89 -2.71 9.59
N PHE A 494 0.11 -3.17 10.56
CA PHE A 494 0.42 -3.02 11.99
C PHE A 494 0.22 -4.36 12.72
N ASP A 495 0.91 -4.53 13.85
CA ASP A 495 0.77 -5.68 14.75
C ASP A 495 0.38 -5.27 16.17
N ARG A 496 0.50 -3.97 16.48
CA ARG A 496 0.21 -3.39 17.79
C ARG A 496 -0.42 -2.00 17.68
N ALA A 497 -1.17 -1.65 18.71
CA ALA A 497 -1.82 -0.36 18.89
C ALA A 497 -1.52 0.19 20.30
N CYS A 498 -1.61 1.51 20.52
CA CYS A 498 -1.49 2.07 21.86
C CYS A 498 -2.57 1.53 22.81
N ARG A 499 -2.26 1.30 24.09
CA ARG A 499 -3.28 0.93 25.08
C ARG A 499 -4.31 2.03 25.34
N THR A 500 -3.93 3.29 25.10
CA THR A 500 -4.77 4.48 25.25
C THR A 500 -4.93 5.21 23.91
N THR A 501 -5.91 6.11 23.84
CA THR A 501 -5.96 7.17 22.81
C THR A 501 -4.65 7.97 22.76
N SER A 502 -4.36 8.55 21.60
CA SER A 502 -3.13 9.30 21.32
C SER A 502 -3.44 10.76 20.92
N THR A 503 -2.48 11.68 21.11
CA THR A 503 -2.58 13.03 20.50
C THR A 503 -2.21 12.97 19.00
N ILE A 504 -2.52 14.01 18.24
CA ILE A 504 -2.23 14.09 16.79
C ILE A 504 -0.71 14.17 16.49
N GLU A 505 0.07 14.69 17.43
CA GLU A 505 1.54 14.86 17.34
C GLU A 505 2.33 13.72 18.01
N GLN A 506 1.67 12.90 18.84
CA GLN A 506 2.32 11.83 19.61
C GLN A 506 3.08 10.83 18.73
N LEU A 507 4.31 10.52 19.15
CA LEU A 507 5.13 9.42 18.65
C LEU A 507 5.25 8.34 19.73
N GLY A 508 5.09 7.07 19.34
CA GLY A 508 5.08 5.93 20.26
C GLY A 508 3.89 5.88 21.24
N CYS A 509 3.91 4.88 22.13
CA CYS A 509 2.82 4.62 23.09
C CYS A 509 3.38 4.60 24.54
N PRO A 510 3.34 5.72 25.28
CA PRO A 510 3.85 5.79 26.65
C PRO A 510 3.15 4.83 27.62
N ALA A 511 1.83 4.65 27.47
CA ALA A 511 1.04 3.65 28.21
C ALA A 511 1.25 2.20 27.71
N GLY A 512 2.27 1.95 26.89
CA GLY A 512 2.55 0.67 26.27
C GLY A 512 1.61 0.29 25.13
N TYR A 513 1.86 -0.89 24.57
CA TYR A 513 1.16 -1.43 23.41
C TYR A 513 0.21 -2.59 23.78
N ALA A 514 -0.88 -2.71 23.03
CA ALA A 514 -1.73 -3.90 22.95
C ALA A 514 -1.54 -4.59 21.59
N SER A 515 -1.59 -5.92 21.56
CA SER A 515 -1.54 -6.69 20.30
C SER A 515 -2.82 -6.45 19.49
N ARG A 516 -2.66 -6.15 18.20
CA ARG A 516 -3.74 -5.92 17.22
C ARG A 516 -3.18 -6.30 15.84
N VAL A 517 -3.30 -7.56 15.47
CA VAL A 517 -2.54 -8.12 14.33
C VAL A 517 -3.32 -7.88 13.02
N LYS A 518 -2.86 -6.90 12.23
CA LYS A 518 -3.40 -6.36 10.97
C LYS A 518 -4.83 -5.79 11.01
N LEU A 519 -5.55 -5.95 12.13
CA LEU A 519 -6.92 -5.50 12.37
C LEU A 519 -7.12 -4.97 13.79
N ALA A 520 -7.92 -3.91 13.92
CA ALA A 520 -8.47 -3.44 15.19
C ALA A 520 -9.83 -2.76 14.97
N ALA A 521 -10.56 -2.50 16.05
CA ALA A 521 -11.73 -1.62 16.01
C ALA A 521 -11.73 -0.64 17.19
N LEU A 522 -12.08 0.61 16.90
CA LEU A 522 -12.09 1.75 17.81
C LEU A 522 -13.52 2.22 18.10
N ASP A 523 -13.79 2.64 19.33
CA ASP A 523 -15.02 3.36 19.67
C ASP A 523 -15.03 4.77 19.04
N ASP A 524 -16.13 5.52 19.22
CA ASP A 524 -16.27 6.89 18.72
C ASP A 524 -15.45 7.93 19.50
N HIS A 525 -14.70 7.50 20.51
CA HIS A 525 -13.71 8.27 21.27
C HIS A 525 -12.27 7.83 20.94
N GLY A 526 -12.07 6.89 20.00
CA GLY A 526 -10.76 6.39 19.58
C GLY A 526 -10.11 5.39 20.55
N ARG A 527 -10.87 4.80 21.47
CA ARG A 527 -10.39 3.73 22.38
C ARG A 527 -10.47 2.38 21.70
N LEU A 528 -9.53 1.48 21.97
CA LEU A 528 -9.59 0.09 21.49
C LEU A 528 -10.79 -0.63 22.10
N THR A 529 -11.62 -1.23 21.23
CA THR A 529 -12.62 -2.21 21.65
C THR A 529 -11.97 -3.59 21.89
N SER A 530 -12.73 -4.53 22.43
CA SER A 530 -12.33 -5.95 22.54
C SER A 530 -12.24 -6.67 21.19
N TRP A 531 -12.78 -6.11 20.11
CA TRP A 531 -12.73 -6.72 18.79
C TRP A 531 -11.29 -6.71 18.23
N ASN A 532 -10.76 -7.92 18.09
CA ASN A 532 -9.38 -8.18 17.69
C ASN A 532 -9.30 -9.60 17.08
N PRO A 533 -9.66 -9.76 15.79
CA PRO A 533 -9.79 -11.08 15.19
C PRO A 533 -8.47 -11.70 14.75
N HIS A 534 -7.36 -10.95 14.74
CA HIS A 534 -6.03 -11.35 14.25
C HIS A 534 -6.02 -11.90 12.81
N ALA A 535 -5.42 -11.17 11.86
CA ALA A 535 -5.09 -11.69 10.53
C ALA A 535 -3.57 -11.82 10.38
N ASN A 536 -3.08 -12.79 9.60
CA ASN A 536 -1.65 -12.99 9.39
C ASN A 536 -1.10 -12.26 8.15
N GLY A 537 0.17 -12.52 7.81
CA GLY A 537 0.82 -12.01 6.60
C GLY A 537 1.40 -10.61 6.75
N THR A 538 2.54 -10.34 6.10
CA THR A 538 3.29 -9.10 6.26
C THR A 538 2.46 -7.86 5.91
N VAL A 539 1.87 -7.86 4.70
CA VAL A 539 1.17 -6.68 4.14
C VAL A 539 -0.25 -6.47 4.70
N GLY A 540 -0.78 -7.45 5.44
CA GLY A 540 -2.04 -7.33 6.18
C GLY A 540 -3.31 -7.18 5.34
N VAL A 541 -4.29 -6.50 5.95
CA VAL A 541 -5.60 -6.19 5.35
C VAL A 541 -5.49 -4.92 4.51
N GLN A 542 -5.90 -5.01 3.25
CA GLN A 542 -5.80 -3.92 2.25
C GLN A 542 -7.12 -3.18 2.04
N VAL A 543 -8.26 -3.81 2.34
CA VAL A 543 -9.57 -3.18 2.26
C VAL A 543 -10.48 -3.65 3.39
N LEU A 544 -11.21 -2.69 3.97
CA LEU A 544 -12.35 -2.92 4.84
C LEU A 544 -13.58 -2.26 4.23
N THR A 545 -14.74 -2.90 4.38
CA THR A 545 -16.03 -2.31 3.99
C THR A 545 -17.13 -2.77 4.94
N ALA A 546 -18.13 -1.93 5.20
CA ALA A 546 -19.18 -2.20 6.18
C ALA A 546 -20.58 -1.88 5.64
N ALA A 547 -21.54 -2.74 5.93
CA ALA A 547 -22.95 -2.55 5.59
C ALA A 547 -23.86 -3.42 6.47
N GLY A 548 -24.99 -2.86 6.93
CA GLY A 548 -26.06 -3.63 7.58
C GLY A 548 -25.61 -4.46 8.79
N GLY A 549 -24.72 -3.91 9.63
CA GLY A 549 -24.14 -4.60 10.78
C GLY A 549 -23.03 -5.59 10.44
N ARG A 550 -22.66 -5.77 9.16
CA ARG A 550 -21.54 -6.64 8.75
C ARG A 550 -20.30 -5.82 8.40
N VAL A 551 -19.12 -6.42 8.61
CA VAL A 551 -17.82 -5.90 8.16
C VAL A 551 -17.16 -6.98 7.30
N ALA A 552 -16.63 -6.61 6.14
CA ALA A 552 -15.86 -7.49 5.27
C ALA A 552 -14.43 -6.97 5.14
N ALA A 553 -13.45 -7.88 5.23
CA ALA A 553 -12.03 -7.61 5.11
C ALA A 553 -11.44 -8.34 3.90
N GLY A 554 -10.58 -7.66 3.15
CA GLY A 554 -9.83 -8.21 2.03
C GLY A 554 -8.35 -7.83 2.11
N GLY A 555 -7.44 -8.70 1.69
CA GLY A 555 -6.01 -8.40 1.72
C GLY A 555 -5.10 -9.56 1.36
N ALA A 556 -3.90 -9.55 1.96
CA ALA A 556 -2.82 -10.52 1.71
C ALA A 556 -2.60 -11.49 2.88
N PHE A 557 -3.63 -11.69 3.72
CA PHE A 557 -3.65 -12.73 4.77
C PHE A 557 -4.03 -14.10 4.18
N THR A 558 -3.56 -15.18 4.80
CA THR A 558 -3.96 -16.58 4.56
C THR A 558 -4.78 -17.16 5.72
N SER A 559 -4.75 -16.51 6.90
CA SER A 559 -5.52 -16.92 8.05
C SER A 559 -6.10 -15.74 8.83
N MET A 560 -7.22 -15.99 9.52
CA MET A 560 -7.88 -15.04 10.38
C MET A 560 -8.61 -15.75 11.53
N GLY A 561 -8.48 -15.24 12.76
CA GLY A 561 -9.07 -15.88 13.95
C GLY A 561 -8.49 -17.26 14.28
N GLY A 562 -7.27 -17.55 13.82
CA GLY A 562 -6.67 -18.89 13.93
C GLY A 562 -7.15 -19.89 12.87
N HIS A 563 -8.08 -19.52 11.99
CA HIS A 563 -8.59 -20.37 10.92
C HIS A 563 -8.01 -19.96 9.55
N GLU A 564 -7.82 -20.93 8.66
CA GLU A 564 -7.47 -20.69 7.25
C GLU A 564 -8.56 -19.86 6.55
N ARG A 565 -8.17 -18.75 5.93
CA ARG A 565 -9.02 -17.75 5.29
C ARG A 565 -8.22 -17.01 4.23
N GLU A 566 -8.19 -17.56 3.01
CA GLU A 566 -7.43 -16.97 1.90
C GLU A 566 -8.03 -15.64 1.44
N ARG A 567 -7.32 -14.54 1.75
CA ARG A 567 -7.50 -13.17 1.25
C ARG A 567 -8.82 -12.46 1.59
N PHE A 568 -9.83 -13.16 2.10
CA PHE A 568 -11.14 -12.60 2.42
C PHE A 568 -11.72 -13.13 3.74
N ALA A 569 -12.44 -12.28 4.46
CA ALA A 569 -13.22 -12.64 5.64
C ALA A 569 -14.46 -11.75 5.80
N LEU A 570 -15.48 -12.29 6.47
CA LEU A 570 -16.74 -11.61 6.77
C LEU A 570 -17.11 -11.78 8.26
N PHE A 571 -17.45 -10.66 8.89
CA PHE A 571 -17.91 -10.56 10.27
C PHE A 571 -19.37 -10.08 10.29
N SER A 572 -20.14 -10.55 11.28
CA SER A 572 -21.53 -10.16 11.56
C SER A 572 -21.77 -10.23 13.06
#